data_AF-A0A7V5KB06-F1
#
_entry.id   AF-A0A7V5KB06-F1
#
_cell.length_a   1.000
_cell.length_b   1.000
_cell.length_c   1.000
_cell.angle_alpha   90.00
_cell.angle_beta   90.00
_cell.angle_gamma   90.00
#
_symmetry.space_group_name_H-M   'P 1'
#
loop_
_entity.id
_entity.type
_entity.pdbx_description
1 polymer ?
#
loop_
_entity_poly.entity_id
_entity_poly.type
_entity_poly.pdbx_seq_one_letter_code
_entity_poly.pdbx_strand_id
1 'polypeptide(L)'
;MKVALVHDWLVTFGGAERVLEQILKLYPNADIFTLYDFLPDEDRGFLKNKKITTSFLQKFPFAKKKYRSYLPLAIEQFDLSEYDLIISNSYAVAKGVITGPDQLHIAYVQSPIRYAWDLMFQYLNEADMTAGPGSWLARMILHYIRIWDVRTAFGVDKFLG
;
A
#
# COMPACT_ATOMS: atom_id res chain seq x y z
N MET A 1 -16.51 5.31 16.89
CA MET A 1 -16.03 5.00 15.54
C MET A 1 -14.53 5.24 15.46
N LYS A 2 -13.75 4.15 15.46
CA LYS A 2 -12.29 4.17 15.31
C LYS A 2 -11.94 3.97 13.84
N VAL A 3 -11.06 4.81 13.30
CA VAL A 3 -10.75 4.84 11.86
C VAL A 3 -9.30 4.46 11.63
N ALA A 4 -9.07 3.44 10.81
CA ALA A 4 -7.75 3.08 10.30
C ALA A 4 -7.58 3.66 8.89
N LEU A 5 -6.52 4.43 8.69
CA LEU A 5 -6.11 4.94 7.39
C LEU A 5 -4.86 4.21 6.94
N VAL A 6 -5.02 3.36 5.93
CA VAL A 6 -3.95 2.52 5.40
C VAL A 6 -3.40 3.17 4.14
N HIS A 7 -2.11 3.44 4.11
CA HIS A 7 -1.37 4.01 2.98
C HIS A 7 -0.30 3.01 2.53
N ASP A 8 0.02 2.98 1.25
CA ASP A 8 0.98 2.00 0.71
C ASP A 8 2.38 2.14 1.31
N TRP A 9 3.00 3.29 1.10
CA TRP A 9 4.29 3.65 1.68
C TRP A 9 4.49 5.15 1.65
N LEU A 10 5.15 5.68 2.68
CA LEU A 10 5.51 7.09 2.77
C LEU A 10 6.98 7.24 2.42
N VAL A 11 7.28 7.58 1.18
CA VAL A 11 8.68 7.72 0.69
C VAL A 11 8.95 9.11 0.13
N THR A 12 7.95 9.73 -0.46
CA THR A 12 8.01 11.06 -1.08
C THR A 12 6.65 11.74 -0.96
N PHE A 13 6.60 13.07 -0.93
CA PHE A 13 5.32 13.78 -1.03
C PHE A 13 4.85 13.90 -2.49
N GLY A 14 3.85 13.11 -2.87
CA GLY A 14 3.31 13.04 -4.23
C GLY A 14 1.79 13.04 -4.29
N GLY A 15 1.25 12.48 -5.38
CA GLY A 15 -0.20 12.45 -5.62
C GLY A 15 -0.99 11.67 -4.58
N ALA A 16 -0.48 10.51 -4.15
CA ALA A 16 -1.13 9.69 -3.13
C ALA A 16 -1.12 10.38 -1.77
N GLU A 17 -0.06 11.11 -1.44
CA GLU A 17 0.10 11.85 -0.17
C GLU A 17 -0.82 13.08 -0.10
N ARG A 18 -1.10 13.73 -1.24
CA ARG A 18 -2.12 14.80 -1.31
C ARG A 18 -3.53 14.28 -1.00
N VAL A 19 -3.85 13.07 -1.47
CA VAL A 19 -5.11 12.40 -1.13
C VAL A 19 -5.12 12.03 0.36
N LEU A 20 -4.02 11.46 0.86
CA LEU A 20 -3.84 11.14 2.27
C LEU A 20 -4.09 12.38 3.15
N GLU A 21 -3.54 13.54 2.78
CA GLU A 21 -3.79 14.81 3.46
C GLU A 21 -5.30 15.16 3.50
N GLN A 22 -6.02 15.02 2.38
CA GLN A 22 -7.45 15.34 2.37
C GLN A 22 -8.26 14.36 3.23
N ILE A 23 -7.93 13.07 3.19
CA ILE A 23 -8.57 12.08 4.07
C ILE A 23 -8.30 12.43 5.54
N LEU A 24 -7.08 12.85 5.90
CA LEU A 24 -6.75 13.29 7.25
C LEU A 24 -7.46 14.60 7.67
N LYS A 25 -7.87 15.45 6.73
CA LYS A 25 -8.73 16.61 7.03
C LYS A 25 -10.16 16.17 7.38
N LEU A 26 -10.67 15.13 6.72
CA LEU A 26 -12.01 14.57 6.99
C LEU A 26 -12.01 13.70 8.27
N TYR A 27 -10.94 12.93 8.48
CA TYR A 27 -10.77 12.02 9.61
C TYR A 27 -9.52 12.39 10.43
N PRO A 28 -9.55 13.53 11.16
CA PRO A 28 -8.40 14.03 11.89
C PRO A 28 -7.95 13.12 13.04
N ASN A 29 -8.79 12.16 13.46
CA ASN A 29 -8.49 11.21 14.53
C ASN A 29 -8.09 9.82 14.00
N ALA A 30 -7.97 9.62 12.68
CA ALA A 30 -7.58 8.33 12.14
C ALA A 30 -6.14 7.95 12.55
N ASP A 31 -5.94 6.67 12.82
CA ASP A 31 -4.63 6.05 13.01
C ASP A 31 -4.06 5.66 11.63
N ILE A 32 -2.78 5.94 11.40
CA ILE A 32 -2.15 5.75 10.10
C ILE A 32 -1.31 4.48 10.09
N PHE A 33 -1.55 3.62 9.10
CA PHE A 33 -0.80 2.40 8.83
C PHE A 33 -0.12 2.49 7.48
N THR A 34 1.14 2.08 7.40
CA THR A 34 1.90 2.11 6.14
C THR A 34 2.96 1.03 6.11
N LEU A 35 3.27 0.45 4.95
CA LEU A 35 4.34 -0.56 4.93
C LEU A 35 5.69 0.01 5.31
N TYR A 36 5.96 1.23 4.85
CA TYR A 36 7.22 1.95 5.07
C TYR A 36 6.97 3.42 5.39
N ASP A 37 7.83 3.98 6.23
CA ASP A 37 7.96 5.42 6.47
C ASP A 37 9.44 5.82 6.31
N PHE A 38 9.76 6.37 5.15
CA PHE A 38 11.03 6.97 4.79
C PHE A 38 10.88 8.42 4.34
N LEU A 39 9.73 9.04 4.65
CA LEU A 39 9.40 10.40 4.25
C LEU A 39 10.33 11.39 4.98
N PRO A 40 11.01 12.31 4.27
CA PRO A 40 11.85 13.35 4.90
C PRO A 40 11.05 14.23 5.85
N ASP A 41 11.67 14.69 6.94
CA ASP A 41 11.00 15.49 7.97
C ASP A 41 10.38 16.80 7.44
N GLU A 42 11.02 17.42 6.45
CA GLU A 42 10.54 18.62 5.76
C GLU A 42 9.19 18.43 5.05
N ASP A 43 8.90 17.21 4.60
CA ASP A 43 7.68 16.86 3.89
C ASP A 43 6.55 16.40 4.83
N ARG A 44 6.81 16.29 6.15
CA ARG A 44 5.85 15.68 7.10
C ARG A 44 4.73 16.61 7.56
N GLY A 45 4.75 17.89 7.17
CA GLY A 45 3.80 18.90 7.68
C GLY A 45 2.32 18.49 7.55
N PHE A 46 1.96 17.78 6.48
CA PHE A 46 0.59 17.32 6.22
C PHE A 46 0.11 16.22 7.17
N LEU A 47 1.04 15.48 7.80
CA LEU A 47 0.74 14.40 8.76
C LEU A 47 0.35 14.92 10.14
N LYS A 48 0.50 16.23 10.40
CA LYS A 48 0.10 16.90 11.66
C LYS A 48 0.65 16.21 12.92
N ASN A 49 1.91 15.77 12.89
CA ASN A 49 2.60 15.06 13.98
C ASN A 49 1.90 13.77 14.45
N LYS A 50 1.09 13.14 13.60
CA LYS A 50 0.49 11.84 13.90
C LYS A 50 1.55 10.76 14.00
N LYS A 51 1.33 9.83 14.94
CA LYS A 51 2.10 8.60 15.00
C LYS A 51 1.73 7.70 13.82
N ILE A 52 2.73 7.13 13.18
CA ILE A 52 2.58 6.25 12.03
C ILE A 52 3.00 4.84 12.43
N THR A 53 2.11 3.88 12.21
CA THR A 53 2.38 2.46 12.43
C THR A 53 2.94 1.86 11.16
N THR A 54 4.19 1.41 11.22
CA THR A 54 4.85 0.77 10.08
C THR A 54 4.84 -0.74 10.18
N SER A 55 4.93 -1.42 9.03
CA SER A 55 5.08 -2.87 8.99
C SER A 55 6.45 -3.32 9.52
N PHE A 56 6.59 -4.62 9.80
CA PHE A 56 7.88 -5.23 10.17
C PHE A 56 8.98 -5.00 9.13
N LEU A 57 8.60 -4.75 7.87
CA LEU A 57 9.55 -4.50 6.77
C LEU A 57 10.33 -3.19 6.94
N GLN A 58 9.84 -2.24 7.73
CA GLN A 58 10.57 -1.00 8.04
C GLN A 58 11.99 -1.26 8.55
N LYS A 59 12.17 -2.36 9.30
CA LYS A 59 13.44 -2.72 9.94
C LYS A 59 14.35 -3.61 9.07
N PHE A 60 13.89 -4.02 7.89
CA PHE A 60 14.66 -4.95 7.05
C PHE A 60 15.86 -4.26 6.41
N PRO A 61 17.02 -4.95 6.31
CA PRO A 61 18.16 -4.41 5.58
C PRO A 61 17.75 -4.15 4.13
N PHE A 62 18.17 -3.01 3.59
CA PHE A 62 17.82 -2.54 2.24
C PHE A 62 16.33 -2.23 2.00
N ALA A 63 15.50 -2.11 3.03
CA ALA A 63 14.09 -1.73 2.89
C ALA A 63 13.91 -0.48 2.00
N LYS A 64 14.72 0.57 2.21
CA LYS A 64 14.68 1.79 1.37
C LYS A 64 15.03 1.56 -0.11
N LYS A 65 15.88 0.57 -0.42
CA LYS A 65 16.32 0.26 -1.80
C LYS A 65 15.44 -0.80 -2.50
N LYS A 66 14.79 -1.69 -1.75
CA LYS A 66 14.04 -2.84 -2.27
C LYS A 66 12.60 -2.93 -1.74
N TYR A 67 11.99 -1.81 -1.37
CA TYR A 67 10.66 -1.77 -0.75
C TYR A 67 9.55 -2.46 -1.55
N ARG A 68 9.67 -2.56 -2.89
CA ARG A 68 8.71 -3.25 -3.76
C ARG A 68 8.83 -4.79 -3.77
N SER A 69 9.88 -5.35 -3.17
CA SER A 69 10.22 -6.79 -3.28
C SER A 69 9.52 -7.67 -2.25
N TYR A 70 8.94 -7.09 -1.20
CA TYR A 70 8.36 -7.81 -0.05
C TYR A 70 6.83 -7.75 -0.01
N LEU A 71 6.22 -7.50 -1.17
CA LEU A 71 4.78 -7.40 -1.38
C LEU A 71 4.22 -8.74 -1.85
N PRO A 72 2.99 -9.12 -1.50
CA PRO A 72 1.99 -8.37 -0.72
C PRO A 72 1.92 -8.74 0.78
N LEU A 73 2.63 -9.77 1.23
CA LEU A 73 2.38 -10.44 2.52
C LEU A 73 2.34 -9.50 3.73
N ALA A 74 3.13 -8.42 3.72
CA ALA A 74 3.21 -7.51 4.87
C ALA A 74 1.96 -6.64 5.07
N ILE A 75 1.18 -6.34 4.02
CA ILE A 75 -0.01 -5.50 4.19
C ILE A 75 -1.11 -6.25 4.96
N GLU A 76 -1.19 -7.56 4.74
CA GLU A 76 -2.13 -8.45 5.41
C GLU A 76 -1.78 -8.70 6.89
N GLN A 77 -0.59 -8.29 7.36
CA GLN A 77 -0.17 -8.46 8.76
C GLN A 77 -0.60 -7.32 9.69
N PHE A 78 -1.26 -6.27 9.17
CA PHE A 78 -1.82 -5.25 10.04
C PHE A 78 -3.03 -5.78 10.78
N ASP A 79 -2.96 -5.80 12.10
CA ASP A 79 -4.13 -6.07 12.95
C ASP A 79 -5.00 -4.81 13.01
N LEU A 80 -6.11 -4.87 12.27
CA LEU A 80 -7.11 -3.81 12.20
C LEU A 80 -8.41 -4.20 12.93
N SER A 81 -8.42 -5.28 13.71
CA SER A 81 -9.65 -5.82 14.35
C SER A 81 -10.38 -4.83 15.25
N GLU A 82 -9.65 -3.87 15.82
CA GLU A 82 -10.16 -2.83 16.72
C GLU A 82 -10.83 -1.63 16.01
N TYR A 83 -10.86 -1.61 14.68
CA TYR A 83 -11.34 -0.45 13.90
C TYR A 83 -12.73 -0.70 13.31
N ASP A 84 -13.58 0.33 13.28
CA ASP A 84 -14.92 0.23 12.70
C ASP A 84 -14.90 0.54 11.20
N LEU A 85 -14.03 1.48 10.81
CA LEU A 85 -13.89 1.98 9.44
C LEU A 85 -12.43 1.89 9.01
N ILE A 86 -12.20 1.22 7.88
CA ILE A 86 -10.90 1.12 7.22
C ILE A 86 -10.98 1.89 5.91
N ILE A 87 -10.10 2.88 5.77
CA ILE A 87 -9.92 3.62 4.53
C ILE A 87 -8.54 3.25 3.99
N SER A 88 -8.50 2.58 2.84
CA SER A 88 -7.25 2.29 2.15
C SER A 88 -7.02 3.30 1.04
N ASN A 89 -5.92 4.05 1.14
CA ASN A 89 -5.41 4.94 0.11
C ASN A 89 -4.37 4.17 -0.71
N SER A 90 -4.78 3.63 -1.87
CA SER A 90 -4.04 2.56 -2.54
C SER A 90 -3.72 2.84 -4.01
N TYR A 91 -2.43 2.84 -4.33
CA TYR A 91 -1.88 2.75 -5.67
C TYR A 91 -1.05 1.47 -5.86
N ALA A 92 -0.96 0.62 -4.84
CA ALA A 92 -0.33 -0.69 -4.91
C ALA A 92 -1.06 -1.77 -4.09
N VAL A 93 -0.91 -1.76 -2.76
CA VAL A 93 -1.23 -2.89 -1.89
C VAL A 93 -2.13 -2.55 -0.71
N ALA A 94 -2.29 -1.28 -0.32
CA ALA A 94 -3.04 -0.85 0.86
C ALA A 94 -4.48 -1.37 0.89
N LYS A 95 -5.13 -1.53 -0.27
CA LYS A 95 -6.47 -2.14 -0.36
C LYS A 95 -6.52 -3.62 0.05
N GLY A 96 -5.37 -4.26 0.18
CA GLY A 96 -5.25 -5.68 0.48
C GLY A 96 -5.16 -6.01 1.97
N VAL A 97 -5.43 -5.05 2.86
CA VAL A 97 -5.60 -5.36 4.29
C VAL A 97 -6.76 -6.33 4.51
N ILE A 98 -6.65 -7.12 5.57
CA ILE A 98 -7.70 -8.07 5.96
C ILE A 98 -8.66 -7.36 6.91
N THR A 99 -9.94 -7.41 6.58
CA THR A 99 -11.04 -6.88 7.39
C THR A 99 -11.99 -8.01 7.82
N GLY A 100 -12.69 -7.77 8.93
CA GLY A 100 -13.74 -8.60 9.48
C GLY A 100 -15.13 -8.24 8.96
N PRO A 101 -16.14 -9.08 9.23
CA PRO A 101 -17.49 -8.92 8.68
C PRO A 101 -18.25 -7.68 9.18
N ASP A 102 -17.90 -7.17 10.38
CA ASP A 102 -18.56 -6.01 10.99
C ASP A 102 -17.82 -4.69 10.72
N GLN A 103 -16.81 -4.70 9.84
CA GLN A 103 -15.99 -3.55 9.51
C GLN A 103 -16.34 -3.01 8.13
N LEU A 104 -16.38 -1.68 7.97
CA LEU A 104 -16.55 -1.06 6.67
C LEU A 104 -15.20 -0.76 6.04
N HIS A 105 -14.93 -1.32 4.85
CA HIS A 105 -13.72 -1.08 4.09
C HIS A 105 -13.99 -0.26 2.82
N ILE A 106 -13.44 0.95 2.77
CA ILE A 106 -13.48 1.83 1.61
C ILE A 106 -12.07 1.94 1.02
N ALA A 107 -11.91 1.56 -0.26
CA ALA A 107 -10.66 1.70 -0.97
C ALA A 107 -10.72 2.88 -1.96
N TYR A 108 -9.87 3.88 -1.74
CA TYR A 108 -9.57 4.91 -2.73
C TYR A 108 -8.40 4.43 -3.58
N VAL A 109 -8.67 4.07 -4.83
CA VAL A 109 -7.67 3.47 -5.73
C VAL A 109 -7.28 4.44 -6.83
N GLN A 110 -6.07 5.03 -6.73
CA GLN A 110 -5.57 5.96 -7.77
C GLN A 110 -5.26 5.23 -9.08
N SER A 111 -4.67 4.04 -8.97
CA SER A 111 -4.37 3.18 -10.10
C SER A 111 -4.17 1.76 -9.60
N PRO A 112 -4.55 0.74 -10.40
CA PRO A 112 -4.12 -0.64 -10.16
C PRO A 112 -2.59 -0.76 -10.13
N ILE A 113 -2.07 -1.92 -9.73
CA ILE A 113 -0.63 -2.20 -9.65
C ILE A 113 0.00 -2.26 -11.05
N ARG A 114 0.23 -1.11 -11.68
CA ARG A 114 0.58 -1.02 -13.11
C ARG A 114 1.79 -1.85 -13.51
N TYR A 115 2.82 -1.91 -12.66
CA TYR A 115 4.02 -2.73 -12.90
C TYR A 115 3.76 -4.24 -12.89
N ALA A 116 2.66 -4.70 -12.28
CA ALA A 116 2.21 -6.08 -12.36
C ALA A 116 1.25 -6.32 -13.53
N TRP A 117 0.59 -5.27 -14.04
CA TRP A 117 -0.41 -5.33 -15.11
C TRP A 117 0.14 -4.75 -16.43
N ASP A 118 -0.33 -3.57 -16.83
CA ASP A 118 -0.11 -2.97 -18.15
C ASP A 118 1.36 -2.61 -18.43
N LEU A 119 2.14 -2.30 -17.40
CA LEU A 119 3.54 -1.89 -17.52
C LEU A 119 4.54 -3.01 -17.25
N MET A 120 4.09 -4.26 -17.07
CA MET A 120 4.96 -5.38 -16.67
C MET A 120 6.20 -5.53 -17.57
N PHE A 121 6.03 -5.52 -18.88
CA PHE A 121 7.14 -5.69 -19.82
C PHE A 121 8.10 -4.48 -19.82
N GLN A 122 7.56 -3.27 -19.65
CA GLN A 122 8.39 -2.06 -19.53
C GLN A 122 9.27 -2.12 -18.29
N TYR A 123 8.70 -2.46 -17.12
CA TYR A 123 9.47 -2.59 -15.87
C TYR A 123 10.52 -3.70 -15.93
N LEU A 124 10.22 -4.83 -16.58
CA LEU A 124 11.20 -5.90 -16.79
C LEU A 124 12.36 -5.46 -17.69
N ASN A 125 12.09 -4.65 -18.71
CA ASN A 125 13.13 -4.08 -19.58
C ASN A 125 13.99 -3.07 -18.83
N GLU A 126 13.38 -2.14 -18.09
CA GLU A 126 14.10 -1.13 -17.29
C GLU A 126 14.97 -1.73 -16.18
N ALA A 127 14.62 -2.93 -15.71
CA ALA A 127 15.38 -3.66 -14.70
C ALA A 127 16.42 -4.64 -15.29
N ASP A 128 16.62 -4.69 -16.61
CA ASP A 128 17.44 -5.69 -17.31
C ASP A 128 17.02 -7.14 -16.99
N MET A 129 15.74 -7.36 -16.67
CA MET A 129 15.16 -8.65 -16.31
C MET A 129 14.33 -9.24 -17.45
N THR A 130 14.87 -9.22 -18.67
CA THR A 130 14.15 -9.66 -19.88
C THR A 130 14.30 -11.15 -20.17
N ALA A 131 15.39 -11.77 -19.72
CA ALA A 131 15.69 -13.19 -19.91
C ALA A 131 16.38 -13.83 -18.68
N GLY A 132 16.50 -15.15 -18.69
CA GLY A 132 17.18 -15.93 -17.66
C GLY A 132 16.37 -16.22 -16.39
N PRO A 133 16.96 -16.91 -15.41
CA PRO A 133 16.25 -17.39 -14.22
C PRO A 133 15.65 -16.26 -13.37
N GLY A 134 16.33 -15.11 -13.29
CA GLY A 134 15.83 -13.93 -12.58
C GLY A 134 14.57 -13.34 -13.22
N SER A 135 14.51 -13.29 -14.56
CA SER A 135 13.31 -12.86 -15.29
C SER A 135 12.13 -13.81 -15.04
N TRP A 136 12.38 -15.12 -15.05
CA TRP A 136 11.34 -16.11 -14.76
C TRP A 136 10.79 -15.95 -13.35
N LEU A 137 11.67 -15.78 -12.35
CA LEU A 137 11.25 -15.50 -10.97
C LEU A 137 10.43 -14.21 -10.85
N ALA A 138 10.87 -13.11 -11.47
CA ALA A 138 10.11 -11.86 -11.46
C ALA A 138 8.72 -12.03 -12.10
N ARG A 139 8.62 -12.73 -13.23
CA ARG A 139 7.34 -13.00 -13.90
C ARG A 139 6.40 -13.84 -13.04
N MET A 140 6.92 -14.82 -12.30
CA MET A 140 6.13 -15.58 -11.33
C MET A 140 5.64 -14.71 -10.18
N ILE A 141 6.50 -13.86 -9.61
CA ILE A 141 6.12 -12.92 -8.54
C ILE A 141 5.03 -11.97 -9.05
N LEU A 142 5.19 -11.39 -10.24
CA LEU A 142 4.21 -10.48 -10.84
C LEU A 142 2.89 -11.21 -11.14
N HIS A 143 2.93 -12.49 -11.53
CA HIS A 143 1.73 -13.31 -11.68
C HIS A 143 1.01 -13.53 -10.35
N TYR A 144 1.75 -13.87 -9.29
CA TYR A 144 1.19 -14.00 -7.95
C TYR A 144 0.57 -12.68 -7.47
N ILE A 145 1.25 -11.55 -7.70
CA ILE A 145 0.72 -10.21 -7.36
C ILE A 145 -0.59 -9.94 -8.09
N ARG A 146 -0.73 -10.29 -9.37
CA ARG A 146 -2.00 -10.11 -10.11
C ARG A 146 -3.14 -10.93 -9.50
N ILE A 147 -2.88 -12.19 -9.15
CA ILE A 147 -3.90 -13.06 -8.51
C ILE A 147 -4.30 -12.46 -7.16
N TRP A 148 -3.32 -12.06 -6.35
CA TRP A 148 -3.55 -11.45 -5.05
C TRP A 148 -4.34 -10.13 -5.17
N ASP A 149 -3.99 -9.29 -6.15
CA ASP A 149 -4.63 -8.01 -6.41
C ASP A 149 -6.11 -8.18 -6.77
N VAL A 150 -6.44 -9.16 -7.61
CA VAL A 150 -7.84 -9.50 -7.93
C VAL A 150 -8.56 -10.05 -6.70
N ARG A 151 -7.94 -10.99 -5.97
CA ARG A 151 -8.57 -11.63 -4.80
C ARG A 151 -8.91 -10.62 -3.71
N THR A 152 -8.02 -9.67 -3.44
CA THR A 152 -8.22 -8.67 -2.39
C THR A 152 -9.30 -7.65 -2.74
N ALA A 153 -9.66 -7.49 -4.02
CA ALA A 153 -10.73 -6.58 -4.41
C ALA A 153 -12.09 -6.96 -3.81
N PHE A 154 -12.31 -8.26 -3.55
CA PHE A 154 -13.54 -8.75 -2.91
C PHE A 154 -13.61 -8.49 -1.40
N GLY A 155 -12.52 -8.04 -0.77
CA GLY A 155 -12.50 -7.62 0.63
C GLY A 155 -12.78 -6.13 0.84
N VAL A 156 -13.14 -5.41 -0.23
CA VAL A 156 -13.48 -3.98 -0.22
C VAL A 156 -14.98 -3.84 -0.42
N ASP A 157 -15.65 -3.13 0.49
CA ASP A 157 -17.09 -2.87 0.39
C ASP A 157 -17.40 -1.77 -0.62
N LYS A 158 -16.52 -0.77 -0.73
CA LYS A 158 -16.69 0.35 -1.66
C LYS A 158 -15.39 0.83 -2.26
N PHE A 159 -15.33 0.82 -3.59
CA PHE A 159 -14.27 1.48 -4.35
C PHE A 159 -14.62 2.93 -4.64
N LEU A 160 -13.61 3.79 -4.54
CA LEU A 160 -13.62 5.20 -4.95
C LEU A 160 -12.42 5.42 -5.88
N GLY A 161 -12.63 6.06 -7.03
CA GLY A 161 -11.59 6.30 -8.03
C GLY A 161 -12.17 6.90 -9.31
#